data_AF-A0A0A0F6F0-F1
#
_entry.id   AF-A0A0A0F6F0-F1
#
_cell.length_a   1.000
_cell.length_b   1.000
_cell.length_c   1.000
_cell.angle_alpha   90.00
_cell.angle_beta   90.00
_cell.angle_gamma   90.00
#
_symmetry.space_group_name_H-M   'P 1'
#
loop_
_entity.id
_entity.type
_entity.pdbx_description
1 polymer ?
#
loop_
_entity_poly.entity_id
_entity_poly.type
_entity_poly.pdbx_seq_one_letter_code
_entity_poly.pdbx_strand_id
1 'polypeptide(L)'
;MARSVSPEKLREYDDLKRFFIHWQTHLSSYRPYAIDHPHNPINVLAGLERQLGVSRALVGLKQAVNDILEGCEDFSPQQIARADVSLAEAGAQTLTQLWHRRSRQYKAILRRGRLRDETEFYLVSSILSDTASQVPSSERERLSSMVASYESQQA
;
A
#
# COMPACT_ATOMS: atom_id res chain seq x y z
N MET A 1 -26.05 -9.15 8.02
CA MET A 1 -25.40 -8.39 9.10
C MET A 1 -23.98 -8.07 8.66
N ALA A 2 -23.59 -6.80 8.63
CA ALA A 2 -22.21 -6.41 8.29
C ALA A 2 -21.26 -7.08 9.28
N ARG A 3 -20.34 -7.91 8.79
CA ARG A 3 -19.35 -8.61 9.60
C ARG A 3 -18.53 -7.55 10.33
N SER A 4 -18.46 -7.59 11.66
CA SER A 4 -17.66 -6.64 12.44
C SER A 4 -16.21 -6.69 11.98
N VAL A 5 -15.61 -5.52 11.74
CA VAL A 5 -14.20 -5.43 11.36
C VAL A 5 -13.36 -6.00 12.51
N SER A 6 -12.41 -6.88 12.19
CA SER A 6 -11.55 -7.46 13.23
C SER A 6 -10.68 -6.38 13.87
N PRO A 7 -10.31 -6.52 15.16
CA PRO A 7 -9.42 -5.56 15.84
C PRO A 7 -8.08 -5.36 15.10
N GLU A 8 -7.57 -6.40 14.47
CA GLU A 8 -6.36 -6.35 13.64
C GLU A 8 -6.54 -5.46 12.40
N LYS A 9 -7.67 -5.58 11.70
CA LYS A 9 -7.98 -4.76 10.53
C LYS A 9 -8.21 -3.29 10.91
N LEU A 10 -8.82 -3.03 12.06
CA LEU A 10 -8.99 -1.68 12.58
C LEU A 10 -7.63 -1.05 12.88
N ARG A 11 -6.75 -1.76 13.59
CA ARG A 11 -5.39 -1.28 13.88
C ARG A 11 -4.59 -1.02 12.61
N GLU A 12 -4.64 -1.96 11.66
CA GLU A 12 -3.99 -1.78 10.36
C GLU A 12 -4.51 -0.55 9.62
N TYR A 13 -5.83 -0.34 9.62
CA TYR A 13 -6.44 0.83 9.00
C TYR A 13 -5.97 2.13 9.65
N ASP A 14 -5.97 2.21 10.98
CA ASP A 14 -5.56 3.40 11.72
C ASP A 14 -4.08 3.73 11.47
N ASP A 15 -3.20 2.72 11.45
CA ASP A 15 -1.78 2.90 11.19
C ASP A 15 -1.52 3.41 9.77
N LEU A 16 -2.14 2.80 8.77
CA LEU A 16 -2.00 3.22 7.36
C LEU A 16 -2.65 4.59 7.12
N LYS A 17 -3.77 4.89 7.77
CA LYS A 17 -4.46 6.18 7.64
C LYS A 17 -3.63 7.31 8.21
N ARG A 18 -2.97 7.09 9.36
CA ARG A 18 -2.05 8.06 9.94
C ARG A 18 -0.86 8.35 9.02
N PHE A 19 -0.23 7.30 8.47
CA PHE A 19 0.81 7.45 7.45
C PHE A 19 0.31 8.27 6.26
N PHE A 20 -0.82 7.87 5.66
CA PHE A 20 -1.35 8.51 4.46
C PHE A 20 -1.70 9.98 4.68
N ILE A 21 -2.37 10.32 5.77
CA ILE A 21 -2.72 11.71 6.10
C ILE A 21 -1.45 12.53 6.29
N HIS A 22 -0.47 12.02 7.07
CA HIS A 22 0.79 12.74 7.30
C HIS A 22 1.56 12.96 6.01
N TRP A 23 1.63 11.94 5.15
CA TRP A 23 2.27 12.02 3.86
C TRP A 23 1.66 13.12 3.00
N GLN A 24 0.35 13.11 2.84
CA GLN A 24 -0.36 14.07 1.98
C GLN A 24 -0.31 15.51 2.52
N THR A 25 -0.12 15.68 3.83
CA THR A 25 -0.09 16.99 4.47
C THR A 25 1.31 17.59 4.55
N HIS A 26 2.36 16.78 4.75
CA HIS A 26 3.70 17.28 5.08
C HIS A 26 4.81 16.83 4.12
N LEU A 27 4.64 15.70 3.43
CA LEU A 27 5.73 15.07 2.66
C LEU A 27 5.50 15.10 1.15
N SER A 28 4.25 15.10 0.70
CA SER A 28 3.94 15.24 -0.72
C SER A 28 4.29 16.63 -1.23
N SER A 29 5.14 16.67 -2.26
CA SER A 29 5.51 17.90 -2.98
C SER A 29 4.41 18.39 -3.91
N TYR A 30 3.50 17.51 -4.32
CA TYR A 30 2.41 17.82 -5.24
C TYR A 30 1.04 17.67 -4.56
N ARG A 31 0.27 18.77 -4.54
CA ARG A 31 -1.08 18.82 -3.99
C ARG A 31 -2.02 19.44 -5.03
N PRO A 32 -2.73 18.62 -5.83
CA PRO A 32 -3.62 19.13 -6.88
C PRO A 32 -4.85 19.85 -6.31
N TYR A 33 -5.24 19.53 -5.07
CA TYR A 33 -6.42 20.06 -4.42
C TYR A 33 -6.09 20.62 -3.04
N ALA A 34 -6.75 21.73 -2.67
CA ALA A 34 -6.73 22.26 -1.31
C ALA A 34 -7.27 21.23 -0.29
N ILE A 35 -6.94 21.40 0.99
CA ILE A 35 -7.28 20.44 2.05
C ILE A 35 -8.80 20.29 2.23
N ASP A 36 -9.56 21.35 2.04
CA ASP A 36 -11.03 21.40 2.16
C ASP A 36 -11.77 20.94 0.90
N HIS A 37 -11.05 20.72 -0.20
CA HIS A 37 -11.66 20.34 -1.47
C HIS A 37 -12.17 18.88 -1.43
N PRO A 38 -13.38 18.56 -1.94
CA PRO A 38 -13.95 17.20 -1.86
C PRO A 38 -13.10 16.11 -2.51
N HIS A 39 -12.37 16.45 -3.58
CA HIS A 39 -11.47 15.53 -4.28
C HIS A 39 -10.06 15.46 -3.69
N ASN A 40 -9.79 16.17 -2.58
CA ASN A 40 -8.57 15.95 -1.84
C ASN A 40 -8.50 14.48 -1.39
N PRO A 41 -7.36 13.78 -1.58
CA PRO A 41 -7.27 12.35 -1.26
C PRO A 41 -7.65 11.99 0.19
N ILE A 42 -7.41 12.90 1.16
CA ILE A 42 -7.82 12.71 2.56
C ILE A 42 -9.36 12.72 2.69
N ASN A 43 -10.03 13.64 1.98
CA ASN A 43 -11.49 13.76 2.00
C ASN A 43 -12.16 12.62 1.23
N VAL A 44 -11.55 12.14 0.15
CA VAL A 44 -11.98 10.94 -0.57
C VAL A 44 -11.93 9.72 0.35
N LEU A 45 -10.82 9.50 1.06
CA LEU A 45 -10.71 8.41 2.04
C LEU A 45 -11.80 8.49 3.13
N ALA A 46 -12.02 9.68 3.70
CA ALA A 46 -13.07 9.91 4.69
C ALA A 46 -14.48 9.70 4.14
N GLY A 47 -14.70 9.97 2.84
CA GLY A 47 -15.94 9.66 2.12
C GLY A 47 -16.15 8.16 1.98
N LEU A 48 -15.13 7.44 1.52
CA LEU A 48 -15.15 5.97 1.36
C LEU A 48 -15.38 5.25 2.68
N GLU A 49 -14.76 5.72 3.76
CA GLU A 49 -14.97 5.19 5.12
C GLU A 49 -16.44 5.30 5.54
N ARG A 50 -17.07 6.46 5.32
CA ARG A 50 -18.49 6.69 5.63
C ARG A 50 -19.43 5.88 4.76
N GLN A 51 -19.14 5.75 3.47
CA GLN A 51 -20.04 5.11 2.50
C GLN A 51 -19.92 3.58 2.48
N LEU A 52 -18.70 3.05 2.59
CA LEU A 52 -18.40 1.64 2.35
C LEU A 52 -17.93 0.90 3.61
N GLY A 53 -17.61 1.64 4.68
CA GLY A 53 -17.06 1.10 5.91
C GLY A 53 -15.56 0.80 5.83
N VAL A 54 -14.93 0.68 7.01
CA VAL A 54 -13.47 0.52 7.17
C VAL A 54 -12.91 -0.65 6.36
N SER A 55 -13.60 -1.80 6.32
CA SER A 55 -13.04 -2.97 5.62
C SER A 55 -12.87 -2.76 4.12
N ARG A 56 -13.75 -1.98 3.46
CA ARG A 56 -13.62 -1.67 2.03
C ARG A 56 -12.69 -0.49 1.81
N ALA A 57 -12.76 0.53 2.67
CA ALA A 57 -11.84 1.67 2.64
C ALA A 57 -10.38 1.24 2.82
N LEU A 58 -10.12 0.22 3.64
CA LEU A 58 -8.78 -0.33 3.86
C LEU A 58 -8.13 -0.87 2.57
N VAL A 59 -8.91 -1.44 1.64
CA VAL A 59 -8.36 -1.95 0.38
C VAL A 59 -7.78 -0.80 -0.45
N GLY A 60 -8.57 0.26 -0.66
CA GLY A 60 -8.12 1.45 -1.38
C GLY A 60 -6.99 2.18 -0.67
N LEU A 61 -7.01 2.22 0.67
CA LEU A 61 -5.93 2.81 1.46
C LEU A 61 -4.60 2.06 1.28
N LYS A 62 -4.63 0.72 1.23
CA LYS A 62 -3.43 -0.08 0.95
C LYS A 62 -2.85 0.22 -0.42
N GLN A 63 -3.70 0.38 -1.44
CA GLN A 63 -3.26 0.76 -2.79
C GLN A 63 -2.61 2.15 -2.76
N ALA A 64 -3.27 3.14 -2.18
CA ALA A 64 -2.72 4.50 -2.08
C ALA A 64 -1.39 4.57 -1.32
N VAL A 65 -1.22 3.75 -0.28
CA VAL A 65 0.08 3.62 0.43
C VAL A 65 1.14 2.98 -0.46
N ASN A 66 0.79 1.93 -1.22
CA ASN A 66 1.73 1.33 -2.16
C ASN A 66 2.15 2.32 -3.26
N ASP A 67 1.23 3.11 -3.82
CA ASP A 67 1.54 4.13 -4.83
C ASP A 67 2.53 5.17 -4.28
N ILE A 68 2.40 5.54 -3.00
CA ILE A 68 3.36 6.40 -2.31
C ILE A 68 4.73 5.73 -2.23
N LEU A 69 4.78 4.45 -1.82
CA LEU A 69 6.04 3.72 -1.71
C LEU A 69 6.75 3.57 -3.05
N GLU A 70 5.99 3.31 -4.12
CA GLU A 70 6.49 3.22 -5.50
C GLU A 70 7.04 4.58 -5.97
N GLY A 71 6.32 5.68 -5.69
CA GLY A 71 6.82 7.03 -5.96
C GLY A 71 8.05 7.45 -5.15
N CYS A 72 8.46 6.65 -4.15
CA CYS A 72 9.64 6.88 -3.33
C CYS A 72 10.83 5.98 -3.70
N GLU A 73 10.73 5.13 -4.73
CA GLU A 73 11.80 4.18 -5.08
C GLU A 73 13.11 4.90 -5.47
N ASP A 74 13.02 6.09 -6.04
CA ASP A 74 14.17 6.93 -6.41
C ASP A 74 14.68 7.85 -5.28
N PHE A 75 14.14 7.72 -4.06
CA PHE A 75 14.60 8.56 -2.95
C PHE A 75 16.03 8.22 -2.56
N SER A 76 16.86 9.25 -2.40
CA SER A 76 18.18 9.10 -1.76
C SER A 76 18.05 8.68 -0.29
N PRO A 77 19.09 8.05 0.30
CA PRO A 77 19.09 7.69 1.72
C PRO A 77 18.77 8.87 2.66
N GLN A 78 19.20 10.09 2.30
CA GLN A 78 18.93 11.30 3.07
C GLN A 78 17.44 11.71 2.99
N GLN A 79 16.80 11.57 1.83
CA GLN A 79 15.37 11.82 1.67
C GLN A 79 14.54 10.81 2.47
N ILE A 80 14.92 9.53 2.43
CA ILE A 80 14.29 8.47 3.22
C ILE A 80 14.42 8.78 4.72
N ALA A 81 15.62 9.08 5.19
CA ALA A 81 15.86 9.38 6.61
C ALA A 81 15.03 10.58 7.09
N ARG A 82 14.93 11.63 6.28
CA ARG A 82 14.11 12.81 6.61
C ARG A 82 12.62 12.48 6.66
N ALA A 83 12.11 11.70 5.72
CA ALA A 83 10.72 11.27 5.70
C ALA A 83 10.40 10.39 6.92
N ASP A 84 11.29 9.44 7.24
CA ASP A 84 11.14 8.53 8.37
C ASP A 84 11.12 9.26 9.72
N VAL A 85 11.97 10.27 9.92
CA VAL A 85 11.93 11.12 11.12
C VAL A 85 10.59 11.82 11.23
N SER A 86 10.12 12.46 10.15
CA SER A 86 8.84 13.19 10.16
C SER A 86 7.65 12.26 10.45
N LEU A 87 7.65 11.05 9.88
CA LEU A 87 6.62 10.04 10.11
C LEU A 87 6.65 9.51 11.55
N ALA A 88 7.85 9.26 12.09
CA ALA A 88 8.03 8.78 13.46
C ALA A 88 7.55 9.83 14.49
N GLU A 89 7.86 11.11 14.29
CA GLU A 89 7.37 12.21 15.14
C GLU A 89 5.85 12.32 15.13
N ALA A 90 5.21 12.00 14.01
CA ALA A 90 3.76 11.95 13.89
C ALA A 90 3.13 10.64 14.44
N GLY A 91 3.94 9.68 14.92
CA GLY A 91 3.46 8.37 15.37
C GLY A 91 2.92 7.49 14.24
N ALA A 92 3.31 7.77 13.00
CA ALA A 92 2.98 6.98 11.81
C ALA A 92 4.03 5.89 11.55
N GLN A 93 3.67 4.88 10.72
CA GLN A 93 4.66 3.94 10.20
C GLN A 93 5.65 4.68 9.29
N THR A 94 6.92 4.32 9.33
CA THR A 94 7.94 4.94 8.45
C THR A 94 8.02 4.26 7.08
N LEU A 95 8.66 4.89 6.09
CA LEU A 95 8.87 4.27 4.77
C LEU A 95 9.68 2.98 4.92
N THR A 96 10.75 3.02 5.72
CA THR A 96 11.59 1.84 5.99
C THR A 96 10.78 0.69 6.59
N GLN A 97 9.90 0.98 7.55
CA GLN A 97 9.04 -0.04 8.16
C GLN A 97 8.05 -0.64 7.16
N LEU A 98 7.44 0.21 6.33
CA LEU A 98 6.49 -0.22 5.29
C LEU A 98 7.18 -1.06 4.20
N TRP A 99 8.37 -0.68 3.73
CA TRP A 99 9.14 -1.50 2.79
C TRP A 99 9.59 -2.83 3.39
N HIS A 100 10.03 -2.85 4.65
CA HIS A 100 10.32 -4.11 5.33
C HIS A 100 9.10 -5.02 5.41
N ARG A 101 7.92 -4.45 5.66
CA ARG A 101 6.65 -5.18 5.64
C ARG A 101 6.33 -5.71 4.24
N ARG A 102 6.45 -4.89 3.19
CA ARG A 102 6.28 -5.28 1.77
C ARG A 102 7.22 -6.44 1.41
N SER A 103 8.49 -6.35 1.79
CA SER A 103 9.50 -7.40 1.56
C SER A 103 9.15 -8.72 2.28
N ARG A 104 8.66 -8.66 3.53
CA ARG A 104 8.20 -9.85 4.26
C ARG A 104 6.97 -10.48 3.61
N GLN A 105 6.03 -9.66 3.16
CA GLN A 105 4.84 -10.12 2.45
C GLN A 105 5.21 -10.80 1.13
N TYR A 106 6.09 -10.18 0.35
CA TYR A 106 6.64 -10.76 -0.88
C TYR A 106 7.27 -12.14 -0.64
N LYS A 107 8.17 -12.26 0.35
CA LYS A 107 8.78 -13.54 0.74
C LYS A 107 7.73 -14.58 1.16
N ALA A 108 6.67 -14.15 1.85
CA ALA A 108 5.58 -15.04 2.25
C ALA A 108 4.76 -15.53 1.04
N ILE A 109 4.50 -14.67 0.06
CA ILE A 109 3.82 -15.02 -1.21
C ILE A 109 4.64 -16.07 -1.96
N LEU A 110 5.95 -15.82 -2.16
CA LEU A 110 6.85 -16.74 -2.87
C LEU A 110 6.92 -18.11 -2.21
N ARG A 111 7.05 -18.15 -0.89
CA ARG A 111 7.07 -19.40 -0.12
C ARG A 111 5.75 -20.17 -0.26
N ARG A 112 4.63 -19.46 -0.33
CA ARG A 112 3.29 -20.05 -0.41
C ARG A 112 2.92 -20.47 -1.84
N GLY A 113 3.45 -19.81 -2.85
CA GLY A 113 3.22 -20.14 -4.25
C GLY A 113 1.82 -19.81 -4.79
N ARG A 114 1.01 -19.00 -4.08
CA ARG A 114 -0.32 -18.56 -4.53
C ARG A 114 -0.73 -17.23 -3.90
N LEU A 115 -1.55 -16.46 -4.61
CA LEU A 115 -2.19 -15.23 -4.12
C LEU A 115 -3.45 -15.55 -3.31
N ARG A 116 -3.79 -14.70 -2.34
CA ARG A 116 -4.95 -14.88 -1.45
C ARG A 116 -6.03 -13.82 -1.63
N ASP A 117 -5.64 -12.62 -2.04
CA ASP A 117 -6.52 -11.48 -2.12
C ASP A 117 -6.00 -10.45 -3.15
N GLU A 118 -6.82 -9.43 -3.41
CA GLU A 118 -6.50 -8.35 -4.34
C GLU A 118 -5.26 -7.56 -3.93
N THR A 119 -4.98 -7.45 -2.63
CA THR A 119 -3.79 -6.72 -2.16
C THR A 119 -2.52 -7.43 -2.60
N GLU A 120 -2.45 -8.76 -2.44
CA GLU A 120 -1.33 -9.56 -2.91
C GLU A 120 -1.25 -9.58 -4.44
N PHE A 121 -2.39 -9.60 -5.13
CA PHE A 121 -2.45 -9.46 -6.59
C PHE A 121 -1.81 -8.16 -7.06
N TYR A 122 -2.28 -7.00 -6.58
CA TYR A 122 -1.72 -5.71 -7.01
C TYR A 122 -0.24 -5.56 -6.64
N LEU A 123 0.17 -6.08 -5.47
CA LEU A 123 1.58 -6.11 -5.09
C LEU A 123 2.45 -6.90 -6.07
N VAL A 124 2.01 -8.09 -6.48
CA VAL A 124 2.78 -8.93 -7.42
C VAL A 124 2.71 -8.36 -8.83
N SER A 125 1.57 -7.84 -9.24
CA SER A 125 1.41 -7.19 -10.55
C SER A 125 2.32 -5.98 -10.68
N SER A 126 2.47 -5.13 -9.65
CA SER A 126 3.39 -3.99 -9.74
C SER A 126 4.86 -4.42 -9.85
N ILE A 127 5.26 -5.48 -9.16
CA ILE A 127 6.61 -6.09 -9.31
C ILE A 127 6.82 -6.65 -10.73
N LEU A 128 5.80 -7.30 -11.30
CA LEU A 128 5.88 -7.86 -12.66
C LEU A 128 5.88 -6.78 -13.75
N SER A 129 5.19 -5.66 -13.51
CA SER A 129 5.14 -4.50 -14.41
C SER A 129 6.41 -3.66 -14.33
N ASP A 130 7.15 -3.71 -13.21
CA ASP A 130 8.46 -3.07 -13.10
C ASP A 130 9.50 -3.79 -13.97
N THR A 131 9.88 -3.15 -15.07
CA THR A 131 10.91 -3.62 -16.01
C THR A 131 12.34 -3.32 -15.54
N ALA A 132 12.52 -2.43 -14.55
CA ALA A 132 13.80 -2.14 -13.93
C ALA A 132 14.12 -3.13 -12.78
N SER A 133 13.10 -3.84 -12.29
CA SER A 133 13.26 -4.84 -11.23
C SER A 133 14.31 -5.90 -11.60
N GLN A 134 15.26 -6.14 -10.69
CA GLN A 134 16.30 -7.17 -10.81
C GLN A 134 15.78 -8.56 -10.40
N VAL A 135 14.47 -8.81 -10.56
CA VAL A 135 13.85 -10.08 -10.19
C VAL A 135 14.35 -11.17 -11.15
N PRO A 136 14.91 -12.29 -10.66
CA PRO A 136 15.35 -13.39 -11.50
C PRO A 136 14.24 -13.90 -12.42
N SER A 137 14.59 -14.30 -13.66
CA SER A 137 13.61 -14.80 -14.64
C SER A 137 12.74 -15.94 -14.10
N SER A 138 13.35 -16.90 -13.38
CA SER A 138 12.63 -18.02 -12.75
C SER A 138 11.65 -17.57 -11.66
N GLU A 139 11.95 -16.49 -10.95
CA GLU A 139 11.06 -15.91 -9.97
C GLU A 139 9.93 -15.14 -10.65
N ARG A 140 10.24 -14.41 -11.73
CA ARG A 140 9.26 -13.73 -12.58
C ARG A 140 8.24 -14.70 -13.16
N GLU A 141 8.67 -15.85 -13.67
CA GLU A 141 7.79 -16.92 -14.17
C GLU A 141 6.85 -17.47 -13.08
N ARG A 142 7.37 -17.67 -11.87
CA ARG A 142 6.55 -18.12 -10.72
C ARG A 142 5.50 -17.07 -10.37
N LEU A 143 5.87 -15.80 -10.32
CA LEU A 143 4.94 -14.71 -10.03
C LEU A 143 3.87 -14.57 -11.12
N SER A 144 4.25 -14.62 -12.41
CA SER A 144 3.31 -14.59 -13.53
C SER A 144 2.31 -15.75 -13.47
N SER A 145 2.78 -16.95 -13.13
CA SER A 145 1.92 -18.13 -12.97
C SER A 145 0.93 -17.97 -11.80
N MET A 146 1.35 -17.34 -10.70
CA MET A 146 0.47 -17.04 -9.56
C MET A 146 -0.62 -16.02 -9.92
N VAL A 147 -0.28 -14.98 -10.68
CA VAL A 147 -1.23 -13.98 -11.19
C VAL A 147 -2.27 -14.64 -12.10
N ALA A 148 -1.83 -15.38 -13.12
CA ALA A 148 -2.74 -16.09 -14.03
C ALA A 148 -3.67 -17.07 -13.29
N SER A 149 -3.14 -17.79 -12.30
CA SER A 149 -3.94 -18.70 -11.47
C SER A 149 -4.99 -17.97 -10.61
N TYR A 150 -4.68 -16.76 -10.14
CA TYR A 150 -5.62 -15.96 -9.37
C TYR A 150 -6.72 -15.36 -10.26
N GLU A 151 -6.35 -14.84 -11.43
CA GLU A 151 -7.30 -14.28 -12.41
C GLU A 151 -8.29 -15.35 -12.91
N SER A 152 -7.80 -16.54 -13.25
CA SER A 152 -8.66 -17.67 -13.67
C SER A 152 -9.64 -18.17 -12.60
N GLN A 153 -9.39 -17.90 -11.31
CA GLN A 153 -10.31 -18.23 -10.22
C GLN A 153 -11.36 -17.13 -9.98
N GLN A 154 -11.17 -15.95 -10.58
CA GLN A 154 -12.06 -14.79 -10.46
C GLN A 154 -12.94 -14.58 -11.71
N ALA A 155 -12.65 -15.28 -12.81
CA ALA A 155 -13.46 -15.32 -14.03
C ALA A 155 -14.64 -16.31 -13.91
#